data_AF-G2ZTS2-F1
#
_entry.id   AF-G2ZTS2-F1
#
_cell.length_a   1.000
_cell.length_b   1.000
_cell.length_c   1.000
_cell.angle_alpha   90.00
_cell.angle_beta   90.00
_cell.angle_gamma   90.00
#
_symmetry.space_group_name_H-M   'P 1'
#
loop_
_entity.id
_entity.type
_entity.pdbx_description
1 polymer ?
#
loop_
_entity_poly.entity_id
_entity_poly.type
_entity_poly.pdbx_seq_one_letter_code
_entity_poly.pdbx_strand_id
1 'polypeptide(L)' 'MKKMVFYLALLAGALLVLFTMYVNIDTLIGAFGDGPPYYGRTTNMDKWENPIPKLVALDAVAVIILWMVGRWAVRCRKR' A
#
# COMPACT_ATOMS: atom_id res chain seq x y z
N MET A 1 1.96 -18.94 -22.65
CA MET A 1 1.50 -17.56 -22.31
C MET A 1 0.74 -17.46 -20.99
N LYS A 2 -0.30 -18.26 -20.73
CA LYS A 2 -1.13 -18.17 -19.49
C LYS A 2 -0.35 -18.29 -18.17
N LYS A 3 0.65 -19.18 -18.10
CA LYS A 3 1.55 -19.30 -16.93
C LYS A 3 2.35 -18.01 -16.69
N MET A 4 2.87 -17.40 -17.76
CA MET A 4 3.63 -16.14 -17.67
C MET A 4 2.76 -14.99 -17.17
N VAL A 5 1.52 -14.89 -17.67
CA VAL A 5 0.52 -13.92 -17.18
C VAL A 5 0.23 -14.11 -15.69
N PHE A 6 0.11 -15.36 -15.23
CA PHE A 6 -0.08 -15.66 -13.82
C PHE A 6 1.10 -15.22 -12.94
N TYR A 7 2.35 -15.52 -13.35
CA TYR A 7 3.53 -15.08 -12.61
C TYR A 7 3.72 -13.56 -12.61
N LEU A 8 3.41 -12.89 -13.73
CA LEU A 8 3.42 -11.43 -13.80
C LEU A 8 2.38 -10.80 -12.87
N ALA A 9 1.18 -11.39 -12.77
CA ALA A 9 0.15 -10.94 -11.83
C ALA A 9 0.58 -11.12 -10.38
N LEU A 10 1.26 -12.23 -10.05
CA LEU A 10 1.83 -12.44 -8.71
C LEU A 10 2.95 -11.43 -8.39
N LEU A 11 3.86 -11.20 -9.33
CA LEU A 11 4.95 -10.24 -9.17
C LEU A 11 4.38 -8.82 -8.97
N ALA A 12 3.44 -8.40 -9.81
CA ALA A 12 2.79 -7.09 -9.68
C ALA A 12 2.05 -6.95 -8.33
N GLY A 13 1.38 -8.01 -7.88
CA GLY A 13 0.73 -8.04 -6.57
C GLY A 13 1.74 -7.90 -5.41
N ALA A 14 2.86 -8.63 -5.47
CA ALA A 14 3.91 -8.53 -4.47
C ALA A 14 4.55 -7.13 -4.44
N LEU A 15 4.81 -6.53 -5.61
CA LEU A 15 5.33 -5.16 -5.70
C LEU A 15 4.36 -4.13 -5.13
N LEU A 16 3.05 -4.29 -5.38
CA LEU A 16 2.03 -3.42 -4.80
C LEU A 16 2.02 -3.50 -3.27
N VAL A 17 2.10 -4.71 -2.70
CA VAL A 17 2.18 -4.91 -1.23
C VAL A 17 3.43 -4.27 -0.65
N LEU A 18 4.59 -4.47 -1.28
CA LEU A 18 5.85 -3.86 -0.81
C LEU A 18 5.78 -2.34 -0.88
N PHE A 19 5.21 -1.79 -1.94
CA PHE A 19 5.02 -0.36 -2.11
C PHE A 19 4.08 0.22 -1.05
N THR A 20 2.90 -0.37 -0.82
CA THR A 20 1.99 0.13 0.22
C THR A 20 2.57 -0.01 1.62
N MET A 21 3.33 -1.08 1.89
CA MET A 21 4.06 -1.23 3.14
C MET A 21 5.10 -0.13 3.33
N TYR A 22 5.89 0.18 2.30
CA TYR A 22 6.83 1.30 2.34
C TYR A 22 6.14 2.63 2.65
N VAL A 23 5.06 2.96 1.94
CA VAL A 23 4.31 4.21 2.18
C VAL A 23 3.76 4.28 3.60
N ASN A 24 3.21 3.16 4.12
CA ASN A 24 2.73 3.09 5.49
C ASN A 24 3.86 3.37 6.49
N ILE A 25 4.99 2.68 6.36
CA ILE A 25 6.14 2.83 7.26
C ILE A 25 6.67 4.27 7.23
N ASP A 26 6.95 4.81 6.04
CA ASP A 26 7.48 6.16 5.87
C ASP A 26 6.53 7.22 6.45
N THR A 27 5.23 7.10 6.14
CA THR A 27 4.21 8.04 6.65
C THR A 27 4.06 7.96 8.17
N LEU A 28 4.08 6.75 8.74
CA LEU A 28 3.94 6.58 10.19
C LEU A 28 5.19 7.05 10.94
N ILE A 29 6.40 6.78 10.41
CA ILE A 29 7.65 7.30 10.98
C ILE A 29 7.66 8.83 10.90
N GLY A 30 7.25 9.42 9.77
CA GLY A 30 7.19 10.88 9.63
C GLY A 30 6.16 11.55 10.54
N ALA A 31 5.03 10.90 10.81
CA ALA A 31 3.94 11.46 11.62
C ALA A 31 4.06 11.20 13.13
N PHE A 32 4.63 10.06 13.52
CA PHE A 32 4.67 9.57 14.91
C PHE A 32 6.07 9.23 15.44
N GLY A 33 7.10 9.20 14.60
CA GLY A 33 8.47 8.89 14.99
C GLY A 33 9.24 10.11 15.49
N ASP A 34 10.45 9.85 15.99
CA ASP A 34 11.37 10.86 16.54
C ASP A 34 12.24 11.54 15.46
N GLY A 35 12.07 11.15 14.20
CA GLY A 35 12.82 11.71 13.07
C GLY A 35 12.23 13.04 12.58
N PRO A 36 13.04 13.93 11.95
CA PRO A 36 12.52 15.12 11.29
C PRO A 36 11.49 14.74 10.20
N PRO A 37 10.26 15.27 10.27
CA PRO A 37 9.86 16.35 9.37
C PRO A 37 9.02 17.46 10.04
N TYR A 38 8.74 18.53 9.29
CA TYR A 38 7.99 19.75 9.65
C TYR A 38 6.55 19.56 10.19
N TYR A 39 6.13 18.33 10.48
CA TYR A 39 4.78 17.94 10.86
C TYR A 39 4.78 16.82 11.91
N GLY A 40 5.74 16.82 12.85
CA GLY A 40 5.67 15.93 14.02
C GLY A 40 4.50 16.33 14.92
N ARG A 41 3.78 15.34 15.47
CA ARG A 41 2.61 15.56 16.36
C ARG A 41 2.90 16.47 17.55
N THR A 42 4.16 16.57 17.98
CA THR A 42 4.58 17.36 19.14
C THR A 42 5.22 18.70 18.74
N THR A 43 5.69 18.86 17.50
CA THR A 43 6.51 20.00 17.08
C THR A 43 5.77 21.03 16.23
N ASN A 44 4.77 20.62 15.45
CA ASN A 44 3.93 21.52 14.62
C ASN A 44 2.46 21.05 14.62
N MET A 45 1.81 21.10 15.80
CA MET A 45 0.44 20.62 16.00
C MET A 45 -0.61 21.34 15.15
N ASP A 46 -0.38 22.61 14.82
CA ASP A 46 -1.24 23.43 13.97
C ASP A 46 -1.29 22.94 12.51
N LYS A 47 -0.25 22.21 12.08
CA LYS A 47 -0.14 21.64 10.73
C LYS A 47 -0.25 20.12 10.72
N TRP A 48 -0.32 19.51 11.89
CA TRP A 48 -0.38 18.07 12.01
C TRP A 48 -1.76 17.56 11.62
N GLU A 49 -1.79 16.59 10.72
CA GLU A 49 -3.00 15.85 10.35
C GLU A 49 -2.79 14.37 10.62
N ASN A 50 -3.81 13.70 11.16
CA ASN A 50 -3.73 12.26 11.38
C ASN A 50 -3.63 11.54 10.03
N PRO A 51 -2.54 10.79 9.74
CA PRO A 51 -2.40 10.10 8.45
C PRO A 51 -3.25 8.83 8.35
N ILE A 52 -3.74 8.28 9.47
CA ILE A 52 -4.42 6.97 9.52
C ILE A 52 -5.62 6.89 8.54
N PRO A 53 -6.53 7.89 8.46
CA PRO A 53 -7.64 7.82 7.50
C PRO A 53 -7.18 7.70 6.04
N LYS A 54 -6.09 8.39 5.67
CA LYS A 54 -5.53 8.35 4.31
C LYS A 54 -4.86 7.00 4.05
N LEU A 55 -4.14 6.46 5.04
CA LEU A 55 -3.51 5.13 4.95
C LEU A 55 -4.55 4.01 4.84
N VAL A 56 -5.64 4.07 5.63
CA VAL A 56 -6.75 3.11 5.53
C VAL A 56 -7.39 3.14 4.14
N ALA A 57 -7.60 4.33 3.57
CA ALA A 57 -8.12 4.46 2.22
C ALA A 57 -7.17 3.86 1.16
N LEU A 58 -5.86 4.13 1.29
CA LEU A 58 -4.82 3.54 0.43
C LEU A 58 -4.83 2.02 0.49
N ASP A 59 -4.83 1.45 1.71
CA ASP A 59 -4.81 0.01 1.92
C ASP A 59 -6.08 -0.66 1.39
N ALA A 60 -7.25 -0.04 1.57
CA ALA A 60 -8.50 -0.53 1.01
C ALA A 60 -8.45 -0.61 -0.53
N VAL A 61 -7.91 0.41 -1.19
CA VAL A 61 -7.73 0.41 -2.65
C VAL A 61 -6.77 -0.68 -3.08
N ALA A 62 -5.64 -0.85 -2.38
CA ALA A 62 -4.66 -1.89 -2.69
C ALA A 62 -5.26 -3.30 -2.55
N VAL A 63 -6.05 -3.55 -1.50
CA VAL A 63 -6.78 -4.81 -1.30
C VAL A 63 -7.77 -5.08 -2.44
N ILE A 64 -8.52 -4.07 -2.88
CA ILE A 64 -9.45 -4.21 -4.02
C ILE A 64 -8.69 -4.60 -5.29
N ILE A 65 -7.57 -3.94 -5.59
CA ILE A 65 -6.73 -4.24 -6.75
C ILE A 65 -6.19 -5.68 -6.67
N LEU A 66 -5.61 -6.07 -5.53
CA LEU A 66 -5.11 -7.43 -5.31
C LEU A 66 -6.20 -8.48 -5.47
N TRP A 67 -7.40 -8.21 -4.96
CA TRP A 67 -8.54 -9.10 -5.11
C TRP A 67 -8.98 -9.25 -6.57
N MET A 68 -9.07 -8.16 -7.33
CA MET A 68 -9.43 -8.18 -8.74
C MET A 68 -8.38 -8.93 -9.57
N VAL A 69 -7.11 -8.60 -9.40
CA VAL A 69 -5.98 -9.24 -10.09
C VAL A 69 -5.89 -10.71 -9.73
N GLY A 70 -6.02 -11.06 -8.45
CA GLY A 70 -6.03 -12.44 -7.97
C GLY A 70 -7.18 -13.26 -8.56
N ARG A 71 -8.41 -12.72 -8.55
CA ARG A 71 -9.57 -13.37 -9.18
C ARG A 71 -9.35 -13.59 -10.68
N TRP A 72 -8.80 -12.60 -11.38
CA TRP A 72 -8.52 -12.71 -12.81
C TRP A 72 -7.43 -13.74 -13.09
N ALA A 73 -6.30 -13.70 -12.38
CA ALA A 73 -5.18 -14.62 -12.54
C ALA A 73 -5.59 -16.08 -12.28
N VAL A 74 -6.41 -16.34 -11.26
CA VAL A 74 -6.95 -17.69 -10.97
C VAL A 74 -7.88 -18.17 -12.09
N ARG A 75 -8.72 -17.29 -12.66
CA ARG A 75 -9.57 -17.63 -13.81
C ARG A 75 -8.74 -17.97 -15.06
N CYS A 76 -7.68 -17.21 -15.33
CA CYS A 76 -6.78 -17.46 -16.45
C CYS A 76 -5.95 -18.74 -16.30
N ARG A 77 -5.73 -19.23 -15.07
CA ARG A 77 -5.07 -20.52 -14.81
C ARG A 77 -5.98 -21.73 -15.07
N LYS A 78 -7.30 -21.60 -14.81
CA LYS A 78 -8.28 -22.70 -14.93
C LYS A 78 -8.80 -22.94 -16.35
N ARG A 79 -8.71 -21.94 -17.25
CA ARG A 79 -9.05 -22.06 -18.68
C ARG A 79 -7.83 -22.36 -19.51
#